data_AF-A0AA96JF30-F1
#
_entry.id   AF-A0AA96JF30-F1
#
_cell.length_a   1.000
_cell.length_b   1.000
_cell.length_c   1.000
_cell.angle_alpha   90.00
_cell.angle_beta   90.00
_cell.angle_gamma   90.00
#
_symmetry.space_group_name_H-M   'P 1'
#
loop_
_entity.id
_entity.type
_entity.pdbx_description
1 polymer ?
#
loop_
_entity_poly.entity_id
_entity_poly.type
_entity_poly.pdbx_seq_one_letter_code
_entity_poly.pdbx_strand_id
1 'polypeptide(L)'
;MSRRARLWLVVLGGAGLTALLVAACLSLPAFGGGRHPYGDRAVRAALARHTANTIASVNFDQRAFDTMGEMTILFAAVLGCVVLLRQARDEHRAPPQPCEVAPPVRRYTLIVLPVALVTGLYVIAHGQLSPGGGFQGGVVAATALHLMYLGADYAALERIRPVEAYEIGDALSASAYLVLGLAGVLAGTAFLANTLLPLGTFNMLSSGGTVPLLNAAIGMEVACAVVVLLARFLDQAVEIEEENGK
;
A
#
# COMPACT_ATOMS: atom_id res chain seq x y z
N MET A 1 18.55 22.04 -21.38
CA MET A 1 19.71 21.91 -20.47
C MET A 1 20.71 20.91 -21.05
N SER A 2 22.02 21.17 -20.96
CA SER A 2 23.04 20.22 -21.40
C SER A 2 23.13 19.00 -20.48
N ARG A 3 23.64 17.85 -20.97
CA ARG A 3 23.86 16.64 -20.13
C ARG A 3 24.71 16.95 -18.90
N ARG A 4 25.75 17.78 -19.06
CA ARG A 4 26.61 18.24 -17.96
C ARG A 4 25.83 19.06 -16.94
N ALA A 5 24.97 19.99 -17.36
CA ALA A 5 24.15 20.78 -16.45
C ALA A 5 23.15 19.91 -15.66
N ARG A 6 22.55 18.90 -16.29
CA ARG A 6 21.68 17.94 -15.58
C ARG A 6 22.45 17.12 -14.55
N LEU A 7 23.64 16.63 -14.90
CA LEU A 7 24.51 15.90 -13.97
C LEU A 7 24.91 16.76 -12.77
N TRP A 8 25.32 18.01 -13.01
CA TRP A 8 25.64 18.92 -11.91
C TRP A 8 24.44 19.22 -11.02
N LEU A 9 23.24 19.39 -11.60
CA LEU A 9 22.03 19.60 -10.83
C LEU A 9 21.71 18.40 -9.93
N VAL A 10 21.82 17.17 -10.47
CA VAL A 10 21.60 15.94 -9.69
C VAL A 10 22.64 15.77 -8.59
N VAL A 11 23.93 15.98 -8.91
CA VAL A 11 25.02 15.80 -7.95
C VAL A 11 24.94 16.84 -6.84
N LEU A 12 24.76 18.12 -7.17
CA LEU A 12 24.67 19.19 -6.17
C LEU A 12 23.38 19.08 -5.34
N GLY A 13 22.25 18.79 -5.98
CA GLY A 13 20.98 18.56 -5.29
C GLY A 13 21.03 17.35 -4.37
N GLY A 14 21.60 16.24 -4.86
CA GLY A 14 21.81 15.03 -4.08
C GLY A 14 22.75 15.26 -2.89
N ALA A 15 23.91 15.90 -3.11
CA ALA A 15 24.84 16.24 -2.04
C ALA A 15 24.21 17.18 -1.00
N GLY A 16 23.45 18.18 -1.44
CA GLY A 16 22.71 19.08 -0.55
C GLY A 16 21.67 18.35 0.29
N LEU A 17 20.87 17.47 -0.33
CA LEU A 17 19.89 16.64 0.39
C LEU A 17 20.58 15.71 1.39
N THR A 18 21.66 15.04 0.99
CA THR A 18 22.45 14.18 1.88
C THR A 18 22.99 14.98 3.07
N ALA A 19 23.57 16.17 2.84
CA ALA A 19 24.08 17.01 3.91
C ALA A 19 22.97 17.42 4.89
N LEU A 20 21.79 17.78 4.39
CA LEU A 20 20.63 18.09 5.23
C LEU A 20 20.15 16.89 6.05
N LEU A 21 20.06 15.71 5.45
CA LEU A 21 19.66 14.49 6.15
C LEU A 21 20.68 14.08 7.21
N VAL A 22 21.98 14.18 6.90
CA VAL A 22 23.05 13.91 7.86
C VAL A 22 22.99 14.91 9.02
N ALA A 23 22.84 16.21 8.74
CA ALA A 23 22.70 17.22 9.78
C ALA A 23 21.47 16.98 10.68
N ALA A 24 20.35 16.55 10.09
CA ALA A 24 19.15 16.17 10.84
C ALA A 24 19.40 14.96 11.73
N CYS A 25 20.05 13.91 11.23
CA CYS A 25 20.44 12.73 12.01
C CYS A 25 21.37 13.08 13.18
N LEU A 26 22.35 13.95 12.94
CA LEU A 26 23.27 14.43 13.98
C LEU A 26 22.59 15.33 15.03
N SER A 27 21.43 15.90 14.70
CA SER A 27 20.62 16.73 15.61
C SER A 27 19.60 15.91 16.41
N LEU A 28 19.53 14.59 16.21
CA LEU A 28 18.59 13.74 16.94
C LEU A 28 18.99 13.63 18.42
N PRO A 29 18.01 13.54 19.33
CA PRO A 29 18.27 13.24 20.74
C PRO A 29 19.04 11.93 20.91
N ALA A 30 19.91 11.86 21.93
CA ALA A 30 20.58 10.61 22.29
C ALA A 30 19.58 9.53 22.70
N PHE A 31 19.93 8.28 22.40
CA PHE A 31 19.12 7.12 22.77
C PHE A 31 19.09 6.90 24.29
N GLY A 32 17.98 6.36 24.81
CA GLY A 32 17.86 5.92 26.21
C GLY A 32 17.48 7.01 27.23
N GLY A 33 17.20 8.24 26.81
CA GLY A 33 16.68 9.29 27.69
C GLY A 33 15.21 9.08 28.07
N GLY A 34 14.80 9.57 29.23
CA GLY A 34 13.41 9.49 29.72
C GLY A 34 12.42 10.43 29.01
N ARG A 35 12.88 11.22 28.04
CA ARG A 35 12.07 12.17 27.28
C ARG A 35 12.52 12.18 25.83
N HIS A 36 11.59 12.02 24.88
CA HIS A 36 11.89 12.11 23.47
C HIS A 36 10.98 13.15 22.81
N PRO A 37 11.48 14.33 22.39
CA PRO A 37 10.65 15.47 21.99
C PRO A 37 9.68 15.17 20.84
N TYR A 38 10.02 14.25 19.93
CA TYR A 38 9.13 13.83 18.84
C TYR A 38 8.15 12.75 19.30
N GLY A 39 8.61 11.81 20.14
CA GLY A 39 7.79 10.70 20.65
C GLY A 39 6.68 11.22 21.57
N ASP A 40 7.04 12.10 22.51
CA ASP A 40 6.08 12.70 23.44
C ASP A 40 5.00 13.49 22.72
N ARG A 41 5.36 14.21 21.64
CA ARG A 41 4.40 14.96 20.81
C ARG A 41 3.50 14.02 20.02
N ALA A 42 4.06 12.99 19.40
CA ALA A 42 3.29 12.02 18.62
C ALA A 42 2.28 11.26 19.48
N VAL A 43 2.69 10.78 20.66
CA VAL A 43 1.81 10.08 21.61
C VAL A 43 0.72 11.02 22.13
N ARG A 44 1.07 12.25 22.51
CA ARG A 44 0.08 13.23 22.97
C ARG A 44 -0.95 13.56 21.89
N ALA A 45 -0.50 13.74 20.65
CA ALA A 45 -1.39 14.01 19.52
C ALA A 45 -2.31 12.80 19.24
N ALA A 46 -1.78 11.57 19.26
CA ALA A 46 -2.57 10.35 19.07
C ALA A 46 -3.69 10.22 20.12
N LEU A 47 -3.37 10.43 21.40
CA LEU A 47 -4.34 10.40 22.49
C LEU A 47 -5.41 11.51 22.34
N ALA A 48 -5.01 12.72 21.99
CA ALA A 48 -5.94 13.83 21.76
C ALA A 48 -6.89 13.58 20.57
N ARG A 49 -6.47 12.74 19.62
CA ARG A 49 -7.24 12.34 18.42
C ARG A 49 -7.96 11.00 18.60
N HIS A 50 -7.98 10.48 19.83
CA HIS A 50 -8.57 9.20 20.20
C HIS A 50 -8.06 7.99 19.37
N THR A 51 -6.85 8.07 18.82
CA THR A 51 -6.24 6.95 18.07
C THR A 51 -5.31 6.18 19.00
N ALA A 52 -5.64 4.91 19.29
CA ALA A 52 -4.85 4.09 20.21
C ALA A 52 -3.51 3.66 19.59
N ASN A 53 -3.50 3.35 18.29
CA ASN A 53 -2.27 3.11 17.55
C ASN A 53 -1.57 4.45 17.22
N THR A 54 -0.51 4.77 17.95
CA THR A 54 0.26 6.01 17.74
C THR A 54 0.87 6.08 16.33
N ILE A 55 1.27 4.95 15.74
CA ILE A 55 1.84 4.92 14.39
C ILE A 55 0.76 5.24 13.36
N ALA A 56 -0.46 4.72 13.52
CA ALA A 56 -1.57 5.09 12.65
C ALA A 56 -1.92 6.59 12.75
N SER A 57 -1.87 7.17 13.97
CA SER A 57 -2.03 8.62 14.12
C SER A 57 -0.93 9.40 13.40
N VAL A 58 0.32 8.95 13.49
CA VAL A 58 1.42 9.58 12.75
C VAL A 58 1.16 9.49 11.25
N ASN A 59 0.83 8.31 10.73
CA ASN A 59 0.71 8.08 9.29
C ASN A 59 -0.53 8.74 8.68
N PHE A 60 -1.67 8.77 9.37
CA PHE A 60 -2.95 9.17 8.77
C PHE A 60 -3.53 10.47 9.34
N ASP A 61 -2.93 11.07 10.38
CA ASP A 61 -3.38 12.36 10.94
C ASP A 61 -2.24 13.39 10.91
N GLN A 62 -1.08 13.08 11.50
CA GLN A 62 0.02 14.05 11.63
C GLN A 62 0.85 14.20 10.36
N ARG A 63 1.04 13.10 9.63
CA ARG A 63 1.87 12.99 8.41
C ARG A 63 1.09 12.30 7.29
N ALA A 64 -0.21 12.55 7.23
CA ALA A 64 -1.12 12.02 6.20
C ALA A 64 -0.67 12.34 4.77
N PHE A 65 0.04 13.45 4.58
CA PHE A 65 0.60 13.84 3.28
C PHE A 65 1.76 12.95 2.85
N ASP A 66 2.59 12.48 3.78
CA ASP A 66 3.71 11.58 3.46
C ASP A 66 3.18 10.22 3.01
N THR A 67 2.17 9.72 3.72
CA THR A 67 1.44 8.48 3.39
C THR A 67 0.73 8.56 2.03
N MET A 68 0.19 9.72 1.66
CA MET A 68 -0.32 9.97 0.30
C MET A 68 0.80 9.89 -0.75
N GLY A 69 1.99 10.40 -0.43
CA GLY A 69 3.18 10.30 -1.27
C GLY A 69 3.60 8.85 -1.47
N GLU A 70 3.66 8.05 -0.41
CA GLU A 70 3.96 6.61 -0.45
C GLU A 70 2.97 5.84 -1.33
N MET A 71 1.66 6.10 -1.15
CA MET A 71 0.60 5.54 -2.00
C MET A 71 0.80 5.93 -3.47
N THR A 72 1.12 7.19 -3.76
CA THR A 72 1.35 7.67 -5.14
C THR A 72 2.56 6.98 -5.76
N ILE A 73 3.62 6.70 -4.99
CA ILE A 73 4.79 5.96 -5.48
C ILE A 73 4.40 4.53 -5.87
N LEU A 74 3.61 3.83 -5.04
CA LEU A 74 3.14 2.48 -5.34
C LEU A 74 2.24 2.47 -6.59
N PHE A 75 1.22 3.33 -6.62
CA PHE A 75 0.34 3.50 -7.77
C PHE A 75 1.12 3.77 -9.06
N ALA A 76 2.08 4.71 -9.03
CA ALA A 76 2.91 5.01 -10.19
C ALA A 76 3.80 3.84 -10.61
N ALA A 77 4.32 3.06 -9.67
CA ALA A 77 5.11 1.87 -9.96
C ALA A 77 4.27 0.78 -10.62
N VAL A 78 3.05 0.53 -10.13
CA VAL A 78 2.13 -0.44 -10.72
C VAL A 78 1.67 0.01 -12.10
N LEU A 79 1.28 1.27 -12.27
CA LEU A 79 0.96 1.84 -13.58
C LEU A 79 2.13 1.70 -14.56
N GLY A 80 3.36 1.98 -14.10
CA GLY A 80 4.59 1.75 -14.86
C GLY A 80 4.73 0.30 -15.30
N CYS A 81 4.49 -0.66 -14.40
CA CYS A 81 4.53 -2.09 -14.72
C CYS A 81 3.44 -2.47 -15.74
N VAL A 82 2.20 -1.98 -15.59
CA VAL A 82 1.11 -2.23 -16.54
C VAL A 82 1.46 -1.70 -17.94
N VAL A 83 2.10 -0.53 -18.02
CA VAL A 83 2.53 0.07 -19.29
C VAL A 83 3.71 -0.68 -19.91
N LEU A 84 4.71 -1.06 -19.10
CA LEU A 84 5.93 -1.72 -19.56
C LEU A 84 5.72 -3.19 -19.92
N LEU A 85 4.84 -3.90 -19.20
CA LEU A 85 4.52 -5.32 -19.41
C LEU A 85 3.30 -5.51 -20.31
N ARG A 86 2.86 -4.46 -21.02
CA ARG A 86 1.80 -4.57 -22.02
C ARG A 86 2.33 -5.40 -23.18
N GLN A 87 1.54 -6.38 -23.59
CA GLN A 87 1.88 -7.32 -24.67
C GLN A 87 2.49 -6.60 -25.88
N ALA A 88 3.69 -7.03 -26.27
CA ALA A 88 4.37 -6.53 -27.45
C ALA A 88 3.74 -7.08 -28.74
N ARG A 89 4.06 -6.49 -29.89
CA ARG A 89 3.49 -6.93 -31.18
C ARG A 89 3.86 -8.36 -31.57
N ASP A 90 5.00 -8.84 -31.09
CA ASP A 90 5.60 -10.12 -31.46
C ASP A 90 5.41 -11.20 -30.36
N GLU A 91 4.64 -10.86 -29.32
CA GLU A 91 4.28 -11.74 -28.20
C GLU A 91 2.90 -12.35 -28.43
N HIS A 92 2.73 -13.63 -28.14
CA HIS A 92 1.45 -14.32 -28.22
C HIS A 92 1.04 -14.90 -26.87
N ARG A 93 -0.26 -14.88 -26.59
CA ARG A 93 -0.83 -15.52 -25.38
C ARG A 93 -1.07 -17.00 -25.65
N ALA A 94 -0.32 -17.85 -24.97
CA ALA A 94 -0.57 -19.29 -24.89
C ALA A 94 -1.38 -19.60 -23.62
N PRO A 95 -2.36 -20.52 -23.68
CA PRO A 95 -3.09 -20.92 -22.49
C PRO A 95 -2.12 -21.59 -21.49
N PRO A 96 -2.22 -21.26 -20.19
CA PRO A 96 -1.33 -21.80 -19.18
C PRO A 96 -1.47 -23.33 -19.10
N GLN A 97 -0.34 -24.05 -19.09
CA GLN A 97 -0.37 -25.49 -18.92
C GLN A 97 -0.81 -25.84 -17.48
N PRO A 98 -1.74 -26.80 -17.29
CA PRO A 98 -2.11 -27.26 -15.97
C PRO A 98 -0.90 -27.81 -15.21
N CYS A 99 -0.72 -27.38 -13.96
CA CYS A 99 0.31 -27.91 -13.08
C CYS A 99 -0.33 -28.80 -12.02
N GLU A 100 0.16 -30.03 -11.87
CA GLU A 100 -0.30 -30.91 -10.80
C GLU A 100 0.32 -30.51 -9.47
N VAL A 101 -0.53 -30.07 -8.53
CA VAL A 101 -0.11 -29.76 -7.15
C VAL A 101 -0.44 -30.93 -6.23
N ALA A 102 0.51 -31.28 -5.36
CA ALA A 102 0.34 -32.35 -4.39
C ALA A 102 -0.93 -32.13 -3.53
N PRO A 103 -1.80 -33.15 -3.35
CA PRO A 103 -3.06 -32.98 -2.62
C PRO A 103 -2.95 -32.37 -1.22
N PRO A 104 -1.90 -32.64 -0.41
CA PRO A 104 -1.71 -31.97 0.88
C PRO A 104 -1.50 -30.46 0.76
N VAL A 105 -0.73 -30.01 -0.24
CA VAL A 105 -0.45 -28.58 -0.49
C VAL A 105 -1.74 -27.87 -0.90
N ARG A 106 -2.51 -28.47 -1.82
CA ARG A 106 -3.81 -27.94 -2.22
C ARG A 106 -4.78 -27.77 -1.06
N ARG A 107 -4.88 -28.79 -0.18
CA ARG A 107 -5.73 -28.72 1.01
C ARG A 107 -5.28 -27.63 1.98
N TYR A 108 -3.97 -27.52 2.20
CA TYR A 108 -3.40 -26.47 3.05
C TYR A 108 -3.74 -25.07 2.51
N THR A 109 -3.54 -24.82 1.21
CA THR A 109 -3.89 -23.55 0.58
C THR A 109 -5.37 -23.21 0.73
N LEU A 110 -6.28 -24.15 0.50
CA LEU A 110 -7.73 -23.91 0.59
C LEU A 110 -8.19 -23.57 2.02
N ILE A 111 -7.45 -24.01 3.05
CA ILE A 111 -7.71 -23.65 4.45
C ILE A 111 -7.08 -22.31 4.81
N VAL A 112 -5.82 -22.09 4.41
CA VAL A 112 -5.05 -20.90 4.80
C VAL A 112 -5.51 -19.64 4.07
N LEU A 113 -5.91 -19.74 2.80
CA LEU A 113 -6.35 -18.59 2.01
C LEU A 113 -7.45 -17.76 2.70
N PRO A 114 -8.60 -18.32 3.10
CA PRO A 114 -9.65 -17.53 3.73
C PRO A 114 -9.21 -16.97 5.09
N VAL A 115 -8.39 -17.71 5.84
CA VAL A 115 -7.84 -17.25 7.13
C VAL A 115 -6.90 -16.06 6.93
N ALA A 116 -5.99 -16.14 5.95
CA ALA A 116 -5.06 -15.07 5.61
C ALA A 116 -5.81 -13.85 5.08
N LEU A 117 -6.81 -14.03 4.22
CA LEU A 117 -7.62 -12.93 3.69
C LEU A 117 -8.37 -12.19 4.81
N VAL A 118 -9.06 -12.92 5.69
CA VAL A 118 -9.74 -12.34 6.86
C VAL A 118 -8.74 -11.66 7.79
N THR A 119 -7.55 -12.22 7.97
CA THR A 119 -6.48 -11.61 8.77
C THR A 119 -6.04 -10.26 8.16
N GLY A 120 -5.84 -10.19 6.84
CA GLY A 120 -5.52 -8.94 6.15
C GLY A 120 -6.59 -7.88 6.35
N LEU A 121 -7.86 -8.24 6.13
CA LEU A 121 -9.01 -7.35 6.35
C LEU A 121 -9.14 -6.91 7.82
N TYR A 122 -8.87 -7.81 8.77
CA TYR A 122 -8.84 -7.50 10.20
C TYR A 122 -7.77 -6.46 10.53
N VAL A 123 -6.56 -6.62 9.99
CA VAL A 123 -5.43 -5.69 10.16
C VAL A 123 -5.76 -4.30 9.60
N ILE A 124 -6.46 -4.22 8.47
CA ILE A 124 -6.97 -2.96 7.92
C ILE A 124 -8.03 -2.37 8.86
N ALA A 125 -9.06 -3.13 9.20
CA ALA A 125 -10.19 -2.63 9.99
C ALA A 125 -9.80 -2.13 11.40
N HIS A 126 -8.73 -2.67 11.99
CA HIS A 126 -8.24 -2.33 13.32
C HIS A 126 -6.99 -1.45 13.31
N GLY A 127 -6.60 -0.87 12.16
CA GLY A 127 -5.35 -0.11 12.03
C GLY A 127 -5.19 1.04 13.04
N GLN A 128 -6.28 1.69 13.43
CA GLN A 128 -6.31 2.74 14.45
C GLN A 128 -6.17 2.23 15.90
N LEU A 129 -6.30 0.91 16.11
CA LEU A 129 -6.33 0.25 17.43
C LEU A 129 -5.09 -0.59 17.70
N SER A 130 -4.66 -1.40 16.72
CA SER A 130 -3.59 -2.39 16.87
C SER A 130 -2.42 -2.13 15.92
N PRO A 131 -1.23 -2.70 16.19
CA PRO A 131 -0.12 -2.67 15.25
C PRO A 131 -0.51 -3.26 13.89
N GLY A 132 -0.07 -2.60 12.82
CA GLY A 132 -0.47 -2.91 11.44
C GLY A 132 -0.99 -1.67 10.73
N GLY A 133 -2.05 -1.83 9.95
CA GLY A 133 -2.67 -0.78 9.16
C GLY A 133 -2.96 -1.21 7.72
N GLY A 134 -3.29 -0.22 6.89
CA GLY A 134 -3.67 -0.40 5.49
C GLY A 134 -2.60 -1.15 4.70
N PHE A 135 -1.36 -0.68 4.73
CA PHE A 135 -0.27 -1.27 3.96
C PHE A 135 -0.07 -2.76 4.24
N GLN A 136 0.16 -3.13 5.50
CA GLN A 136 0.44 -4.52 5.87
C GLN A 136 -0.78 -5.40 5.61
N GLY A 137 -1.99 -4.93 5.98
CA GLY A 137 -3.21 -5.69 5.75
C GLY A 137 -3.54 -5.88 4.27
N GLY A 138 -3.27 -4.87 3.44
CA GLY A 138 -3.44 -4.92 1.99
C GLY A 138 -2.50 -5.94 1.33
N VAL A 139 -1.22 -5.94 1.71
CA VAL A 139 -0.25 -6.96 1.24
C VAL A 139 -0.68 -8.37 1.66
N VAL A 140 -1.15 -8.55 2.91
CA VAL A 140 -1.65 -9.85 3.39
C VAL A 140 -2.88 -10.29 2.59
N ALA A 141 -3.82 -9.39 2.30
CA ALA A 141 -5.00 -9.71 1.50
C ALA A 141 -4.65 -10.08 0.04
N ALA A 142 -3.75 -9.32 -0.59
CA ALA A 142 -3.29 -9.59 -1.95
C ALA A 142 -2.55 -10.94 -2.06
N THR A 143 -1.64 -11.21 -1.11
CA THR A 143 -0.88 -12.46 -1.09
C THR A 143 -1.75 -13.67 -0.75
N ALA A 144 -2.77 -13.50 0.11
CA ALA A 144 -3.75 -14.55 0.40
C ALA A 144 -4.43 -15.05 -0.89
N LEU A 145 -4.90 -14.14 -1.75
CA LEU A 145 -5.49 -14.51 -3.04
C LEU A 145 -4.50 -15.28 -3.93
N HIS A 146 -3.24 -14.84 -3.97
CA HIS A 146 -2.19 -15.45 -4.78
C HIS A 146 -1.74 -16.83 -4.27
N LEU A 147 -2.10 -17.24 -3.05
CA LEU A 147 -1.88 -18.62 -2.61
C LEU A 147 -2.56 -19.64 -3.54
N MET A 148 -3.64 -19.26 -4.25
CA MET A 148 -4.27 -20.14 -5.24
C MET A 148 -3.31 -20.58 -6.35
N TYR A 149 -2.37 -19.73 -6.75
CA TYR A 149 -1.35 -20.12 -7.74
C TYR A 149 -0.46 -21.25 -7.22
N LEU A 150 -0.10 -21.23 -5.93
CA LEU A 150 0.76 -22.23 -5.31
C LEU A 150 0.00 -23.53 -4.96
N GLY A 151 -1.27 -23.43 -4.57
CA GLY A 151 -2.07 -24.57 -4.11
C GLY A 151 -2.92 -25.23 -5.18
N ALA A 152 -3.15 -24.57 -6.30
CA ALA A 152 -3.92 -25.10 -7.42
C ALA A 152 -3.14 -24.87 -8.71
N ASP A 153 -3.53 -23.91 -9.53
CA ASP A 153 -2.87 -23.58 -10.78
C ASP A 153 -3.16 -22.12 -11.15
N TYR A 154 -2.56 -21.67 -12.26
CA TYR A 154 -2.77 -20.31 -12.76
C TYR A 154 -4.22 -20.04 -13.13
N ALA A 155 -4.88 -21.01 -13.79
CA ALA A 155 -6.28 -20.89 -14.19
C ALA A 155 -7.23 -20.73 -13.00
N ALA A 156 -6.97 -21.39 -11.86
CA ALA A 156 -7.75 -21.22 -10.64
C ALA A 156 -7.56 -19.83 -10.03
N LEU A 157 -6.34 -19.27 -10.08
CA LEU A 157 -6.09 -17.89 -9.63
C LEU A 157 -6.80 -16.88 -10.53
N GLU A 158 -6.72 -17.03 -11.84
CA GLU A 158 -7.36 -16.12 -12.81
C GLU A 158 -8.87 -16.01 -12.56
N ARG A 159 -9.55 -17.12 -12.27
CA ARG A 159 -10.99 -17.16 -11.96
C ARG A 159 -11.39 -16.34 -10.74
N ILE A 160 -10.51 -16.22 -9.74
CA ILE A 160 -10.79 -15.46 -8.51
C ILE A 160 -10.17 -14.06 -8.52
N ARG A 161 -9.42 -13.74 -9.58
CA ARG A 161 -8.66 -12.50 -9.72
C ARG A 161 -9.03 -11.77 -11.01
N PRO A 162 -10.26 -11.22 -11.13
CA PRO A 162 -10.63 -10.38 -12.26
C PRO A 162 -9.78 -9.08 -12.24
N VAL A 163 -8.69 -9.06 -13.00
CA VAL A 163 -7.65 -8.01 -12.92
C VAL A 163 -8.22 -6.61 -13.14
N GLU A 164 -9.15 -6.45 -14.08
CA GLU A 164 -9.82 -5.16 -14.36
C GLU A 164 -10.52 -4.58 -13.12
N ALA A 165 -11.13 -5.43 -12.29
CA ALA A 165 -11.78 -4.98 -11.06
C ALA A 165 -10.76 -4.44 -10.04
N TYR A 166 -9.57 -5.03 -9.98
CA TYR A 166 -8.49 -4.55 -9.13
C TYR A 166 -7.84 -3.28 -9.69
N GLU A 167 -7.70 -3.12 -11.00
CA GLU A 167 -7.23 -1.86 -11.60
C GLU A 167 -8.19 -0.69 -11.30
N ILE A 168 -9.51 -0.94 -11.40
CA ILE A 168 -10.54 0.03 -11.00
C ILE A 168 -10.47 0.28 -9.49
N GLY A 169 -10.34 -0.78 -8.68
CA GLY A 169 -10.23 -0.69 -7.23
C GLY A 169 -9.04 0.12 -6.75
N ASP A 170 -7.89 -0.04 -7.40
CA ASP A 170 -6.66 0.73 -7.18
C ASP A 170 -6.91 2.23 -7.41
N ALA A 171 -7.40 2.59 -8.60
CA ALA A 171 -7.72 3.98 -8.95
C ALA A 171 -8.80 4.61 -8.06
N LEU A 172 -9.85 3.85 -7.71
CA LEU A 172 -10.92 4.32 -6.82
C LEU A 172 -10.40 4.56 -5.40
N SER A 173 -9.51 3.71 -4.90
CA SER A 173 -8.96 3.81 -3.55
C SER A 173 -8.01 5.01 -3.44
N ALA A 174 -7.14 5.23 -4.43
CA ALA A 174 -6.33 6.44 -4.57
C ALA A 174 -7.19 7.71 -4.64
N SER A 175 -8.24 7.67 -5.45
CA SER A 175 -9.19 8.78 -5.57
C SER A 175 -9.92 9.05 -4.25
N ALA A 176 -10.32 8.01 -3.52
CA ALA A 176 -11.00 8.15 -2.23
C ALA A 176 -10.11 8.85 -1.19
N TYR A 177 -8.83 8.52 -1.14
CA TYR A 177 -7.87 9.20 -0.26
C TYR A 177 -7.76 10.70 -0.59
N LEU A 178 -7.65 11.04 -1.87
CA LEU A 178 -7.60 12.43 -2.32
C LEU A 178 -8.90 13.18 -2.03
N VAL A 179 -10.05 12.56 -2.29
CA VAL A 179 -11.37 13.14 -2.03
C VAL A 179 -11.57 13.40 -0.54
N LEU A 180 -11.16 12.48 0.34
CA LEU A 180 -11.20 12.72 1.79
C LEU A 180 -10.34 13.92 2.21
N GLY A 181 -9.15 14.07 1.62
CA GLY A 181 -8.29 15.23 1.85
C GLY A 181 -8.91 16.54 1.36
N LEU A 182 -9.49 16.54 0.15
CA LEU A 182 -10.15 17.70 -0.45
C LEU A 182 -11.44 18.07 0.30
N ALA A 183 -12.18 17.10 0.83
CA ALA A 183 -13.36 17.34 1.65
C ALA A 183 -13.03 18.19 2.89
N GLY A 184 -11.84 18.00 3.49
CA GLY A 184 -11.32 18.84 4.55
C GLY A 184 -11.21 20.31 4.13
N VAL A 185 -10.66 20.56 2.94
CA VAL A 185 -10.52 21.91 2.36
C VAL A 185 -11.88 22.54 2.08
N LEU A 186 -12.80 21.77 1.48
CA LEU A 186 -14.16 22.23 1.19
C LEU A 186 -14.96 22.55 2.47
N ALA A 187 -14.68 21.85 3.57
CA ALA A 187 -15.25 22.11 4.89
C ALA A 187 -14.57 23.29 5.62
N GLY A 188 -13.62 23.99 4.99
CA GLY A 188 -12.92 25.15 5.57
C GLY A 188 -11.74 24.79 6.49
N THR A 189 -11.24 23.56 6.43
CA THR A 189 -10.09 23.09 7.21
C THR A 189 -8.87 22.82 6.32
N ALA A 190 -7.74 22.43 6.90
CA ALA A 190 -6.56 22.08 6.09
C ALA A 190 -6.77 20.75 5.35
N PHE A 191 -6.05 20.56 4.23
CA PHE A 191 -6.03 19.30 3.50
C PHE A 191 -5.62 18.15 4.42
N LEU A 192 -6.38 17.04 4.40
CA LEU A 192 -6.22 15.88 5.28
C LEU A 192 -6.31 16.18 6.79
N ALA A 193 -6.86 17.32 7.20
CA ALA A 193 -7.13 17.58 8.61
C ALA A 193 -8.18 16.58 9.14
N ASN A 194 -7.87 15.94 10.27
CA ASN A 194 -8.78 15.01 10.94
C ASN A 194 -9.89 15.76 11.71
N THR A 195 -10.76 16.45 10.97
CA THR A 195 -11.82 17.33 11.51
C THR A 195 -13.19 17.05 10.91
N LEU A 196 -13.27 16.19 9.89
CA LEU A 196 -14.52 15.89 9.18
C LEU A 196 -15.47 14.98 9.97
N LEU A 197 -14.93 14.10 10.81
CA LEU A 197 -15.69 13.11 11.56
C LEU A 197 -15.46 13.27 13.06
N PRO A 198 -16.46 12.92 13.90
CA PRO A 198 -16.27 12.87 15.34
C PRO A 198 -15.18 11.84 15.67
N LEU A 199 -14.36 12.15 16.68
CA LEU A 199 -13.24 11.29 17.08
C LEU A 199 -13.66 9.94 17.70
N GLY A 200 -14.96 9.77 17.97
CA GLY A 200 -15.51 8.55 18.59
C GLY A 200 -15.03 8.33 20.02
N THR A 201 -15.25 7.12 20.54
CA THR A 201 -14.81 6.72 21.87
C THR A 201 -13.45 6.04 21.78
N PHE A 202 -12.46 6.52 22.53
CA PHE A 202 -11.11 5.95 22.54
C PHE A 202 -11.12 4.42 22.67
N ASN A 203 -10.25 3.77 21.90
CA ASN A 203 -10.09 2.31 21.86
C ASN A 203 -11.32 1.52 21.36
N MET A 204 -12.24 2.18 20.63
CA MET A 204 -13.31 1.52 19.88
C MET A 204 -13.07 1.62 18.36
N LEU A 205 -13.72 0.78 17.57
CA LEU A 205 -13.59 0.82 16.10
C LEU A 205 -13.99 2.17 15.50
N SER A 206 -14.93 2.88 16.12
CA SER A 206 -15.37 4.21 15.72
C SER A 206 -14.41 5.34 16.10
N SER A 207 -13.27 5.02 16.72
CA SER A 207 -12.29 6.01 17.19
C SER A 207 -11.37 6.51 16.08
N GLY A 208 -10.76 7.68 16.28
CA GLY A 208 -9.72 8.21 15.39
C GLY A 208 -10.22 9.12 14.26
N GLY A 209 -11.52 9.41 14.19
CA GLY A 209 -12.09 10.34 13.20
C GLY A 209 -11.91 9.83 11.78
N THR A 210 -11.13 10.54 10.94
CA THR A 210 -10.86 10.16 9.55
C THR A 210 -9.77 9.11 9.39
N VAL A 211 -8.98 8.82 10.44
CA VAL A 211 -7.86 7.85 10.41
C VAL A 211 -8.29 6.47 9.87
N PRO A 212 -9.39 5.84 10.34
CA PRO A 212 -9.81 4.53 9.83
C PRO A 212 -10.18 4.55 8.35
N LEU A 213 -10.73 5.67 7.84
CA LEU A 213 -11.11 5.79 6.43
C LEU A 213 -9.89 5.93 5.52
N LEU A 214 -8.93 6.77 5.91
CA LEU A 214 -7.66 6.92 5.19
C LEU A 214 -6.87 5.60 5.20
N ASN A 215 -6.85 4.91 6.33
CA ASN A 215 -6.25 3.59 6.47
C ASN A 215 -6.94 2.53 5.60
N ALA A 216 -8.28 2.55 5.52
CA ALA A 216 -9.03 1.64 4.66
C ALA A 216 -8.81 1.92 3.17
N ALA A 217 -8.79 3.20 2.77
CA ALA A 217 -8.49 3.58 1.39
C ALA A 217 -7.11 3.08 0.97
N ILE A 218 -6.08 3.24 1.81
CA ILE A 218 -4.75 2.69 1.53
C ILE A 218 -4.72 1.17 1.59
N GLY A 219 -5.42 0.55 2.52
CA GLY A 219 -5.47 -0.91 2.57
C GLY A 219 -6.06 -1.53 1.30
N MET A 220 -7.09 -0.90 0.74
CA MET A 220 -7.69 -1.31 -0.52
C MET A 220 -6.80 -0.99 -1.72
N GLU A 221 -6.17 0.19 -1.76
CA GLU A 221 -5.21 0.53 -2.81
C GLU A 221 -4.06 -0.48 -2.84
N VAL A 222 -3.37 -0.69 -1.71
CA VAL A 222 -2.23 -1.63 -1.63
C VAL A 222 -2.65 -3.04 -2.01
N ALA A 223 -3.83 -3.50 -1.56
CA ALA A 223 -4.33 -4.82 -1.94
C ALA A 223 -4.51 -4.93 -3.47
N CYS A 224 -5.15 -3.94 -4.08
CA CYS A 224 -5.40 -3.91 -5.51
C CYS A 224 -4.10 -3.76 -6.32
N ALA A 225 -3.25 -2.81 -5.95
CA ALA A 225 -1.96 -2.53 -6.57
C ALA A 225 -1.06 -3.78 -6.58
N VAL A 226 -0.94 -4.47 -5.44
CA VAL A 226 -0.14 -5.70 -5.35
C VAL A 226 -0.76 -6.83 -6.18
N VAL A 227 -2.10 -6.95 -6.21
CA VAL A 227 -2.78 -7.94 -7.06
C VAL A 227 -2.49 -7.69 -8.53
N VAL A 228 -2.61 -6.44 -9.00
CA VAL A 228 -2.33 -6.06 -10.39
C VAL A 228 -0.86 -6.29 -10.72
N LEU A 229 0.05 -5.86 -9.85
CA LEU A 229 1.49 -6.04 -10.04
C LEU A 229 1.84 -7.52 -10.24
N LEU A 230 1.42 -8.38 -9.32
CA LEU A 230 1.68 -9.82 -9.39
C LEU A 230 0.99 -10.45 -10.60
N ALA A 231 -0.21 -10.00 -10.96
CA ALA A 231 -0.89 -10.45 -12.17
C ALA A 231 -0.07 -10.17 -13.42
N ARG A 232 0.42 -8.94 -13.61
CA ARG A 232 1.21 -8.57 -14.79
C ARG A 232 2.52 -9.33 -14.90
N PHE A 233 3.21 -9.57 -13.78
CA PHE A 233 4.41 -10.40 -13.78
C PHE A 233 4.12 -11.87 -14.08
N LEU A 234 3.03 -12.42 -13.55
CA LEU A 234 2.64 -13.81 -13.80
C LEU A 234 2.12 -14.02 -15.23
N ASP A 235 1.33 -13.08 -15.78
CA ASP A 235 0.90 -13.11 -17.19
C ASP A 235 2.12 -13.21 -18.12
N GLN A 236 3.13 -12.36 -17.88
CA GLN A 236 4.36 -12.36 -18.65
C GLN A 236 5.19 -13.63 -18.47
N ALA A 237 5.23 -14.21 -17.27
CA ALA A 237 6.03 -15.40 -17.00
C ALA A 237 5.36 -16.72 -17.43
N VAL A 238 4.03 -16.76 -17.53
CA VAL A 238 3.26 -18.00 -17.70
C VAL A 238 2.52 -18.06 -19.03
N GLU A 239 2.04 -16.95 -19.55
CA GLU A 239 1.18 -16.93 -20.75
C GLU A 239 1.84 -16.35 -21.99
N ILE A 240 2.93 -15.59 -21.85
CA ILE A 240 3.53 -14.85 -22.96
C ILE A 240 4.73 -15.63 -23.51
N GLU A 241 4.62 -16.06 -24.76
CA GLU A 241 5.69 -16.70 -25.54
C GLU A 241 6.18 -15.73 -26.64
N GLU A 242 7.50 -15.64 -26.83
CA GLU A 242 8.10 -14.90 -27.95
C GLU A 242 8.05 -15.74 -29.24
N GLU A 243 7.73 -15.10 -30.39
CA GLU A 243 7.59 -15.73 -31.71
C GLU A 243 8.81 -16.56 -32.19
N ASN A 244 9.98 -16.36 -31.57
CA ASN A 244 11.20 -17.11 -31.87
C ASN A 244 11.70 -17.85 -30.62
N GLY A 245 11.08 -19.00 -30.34
CA GLY A 245 11.39 -19.87 -29.20
C GLY A 245 12.86 -19.90 -28.78
N LYS A 246 13.14 -19.17 -27.69
CA LYS A 246 14.19 -19.41 -26.71
C LYS A 246 13.65 -19.06 -25.33
#